data_AF-A0A6P7FM78-F1
#
_entry.id   AF-A0A6P7FM78-F1
#
_cell.length_a   1.000
_cell.length_b   1.000
_cell.length_c   1.000
_cell.angle_alpha   90.00
_cell.angle_beta   90.00
_cell.angle_gamma   90.00
#
_symmetry.space_group_name_H-M   'P 1'
#
loop_
_entity.id
_entity.type
_entity.pdbx_description
1 polymer ?
#
loop_
_entity_poly.entity_id
_entity_poly.type
_entity_poly.pdbx_seq_one_letter_code
_entity_poly.pdbx_strand_id
1 'polypeptide(L)'
;MIITTIEAPYKCPNCNKGYSTKGSMKFHTLFRCLNKLKLRSSYECSNCNKRYTTKAIMKFHMHFRCLNKGQFRCKLCKHACSSKGDLKSHIVHKHKLLISSAEVINYLDESLSSPTFKGKIIT
;
A
#
# COMPACT_ATOMS: atom_id res chain seq x y z
N MET A 1 -29.76 -37.02 15.59
CA MET A 1 -28.74 -36.22 14.88
C MET A 1 -28.98 -34.76 15.20
N ILE A 2 -28.11 -34.14 15.99
CA ILE A 2 -28.17 -32.70 16.25
C ILE A 2 -27.48 -32.05 15.05
N ILE A 3 -28.26 -31.49 14.13
CA ILE A 3 -27.73 -30.66 13.06
C ILE A 3 -27.29 -29.38 13.76
N THR A 4 -26.02 -29.25 14.12
CA THR A 4 -25.45 -27.94 14.41
C THR A 4 -25.39 -27.22 13.07
N THR A 5 -26.48 -26.55 12.70
CA THR A 5 -26.39 -25.48 11.72
C THR A 5 -25.34 -24.54 12.27
N ILE A 6 -24.16 -24.52 11.64
CA ILE A 6 -23.12 -23.53 11.90
C ILE A 6 -23.71 -22.21 11.42
N GLU A 7 -24.64 -21.67 12.21
CA GLU A 7 -25.21 -20.37 11.99
C GLU A 7 -24.07 -19.40 12.23
N ALA A 8 -23.62 -18.76 11.14
CA ALA A 8 -22.58 -17.78 11.25
C ALA A 8 -23.01 -16.71 12.27
N PRO A 9 -22.24 -16.49 13.36
CA PRO A 9 -22.69 -15.69 14.50
C PRO A 9 -22.92 -14.21 14.17
N TYR A 10 -22.42 -13.76 13.01
CA TYR A 10 -22.59 -12.39 12.53
C TYR A 10 -23.17 -12.41 11.12
N LYS A 11 -24.43 -11.99 10.98
CA LYS A 11 -25.11 -11.82 9.69
C LYS A 11 -25.11 -10.35 9.27
N CYS A 12 -24.90 -10.08 7.99
CA CYS A 12 -25.03 -8.73 7.45
C CYS A 12 -26.50 -8.29 7.46
N PRO A 13 -26.86 -7.14 8.04
CA PRO A 13 -28.26 -6.70 8.11
C PRO A 13 -28.85 -6.34 6.74
N ASN A 14 -28.02 -6.10 5.72
CA ASN A 14 -28.47 -5.65 4.41
C ASN A 14 -28.66 -6.78 3.38
N CYS A 15 -27.96 -7.90 3.53
CA CYS A 15 -28.03 -9.01 2.56
C CYS A 15 -28.04 -10.40 3.21
N ASN A 16 -28.12 -10.45 4.54
CA ASN A 16 -28.17 -11.65 5.37
C ASN A 16 -26.96 -12.62 5.23
N LYS A 17 -25.89 -12.22 4.53
CA LYS A 17 -24.68 -13.03 4.39
C LYS A 17 -24.00 -13.24 5.76
N GLY A 18 -23.65 -14.50 6.07
CA GLY A 18 -23.03 -14.90 7.32
C GLY A 18 -21.51 -14.77 7.34
N TYR A 19 -20.96 -14.43 8.51
CA TYR A 19 -19.53 -14.28 8.79
C TYR A 19 -19.14 -14.87 10.14
N SER A 20 -17.91 -15.38 10.24
CA SER A 20 -17.35 -15.92 11.48
C SER A 20 -16.98 -14.85 12.50
N THR A 21 -16.75 -13.59 12.06
CA THR A 21 -16.34 -12.49 12.96
C THR A 21 -17.13 -11.20 12.72
N LYS A 22 -17.31 -10.41 13.79
CA LYS A 22 -17.98 -9.10 13.72
C LYS A 22 -17.27 -8.13 12.79
N GLY A 23 -15.93 -8.17 12.75
CA GLY A 23 -15.11 -7.30 11.92
C GLY A 23 -15.30 -7.55 10.42
N SER A 24 -15.33 -8.82 10.01
CA SER A 24 -15.54 -9.20 8.61
C SER A 24 -16.96 -8.86 8.13
N MET A 25 -17.99 -9.07 8.95
CA MET A 25 -19.35 -8.63 8.66
C MET A 25 -19.44 -7.10 8.50
N LYS A 26 -18.82 -6.33 9.40
CA LYS A 26 -18.77 -4.86 9.31
C LYS A 26 -18.06 -4.40 8.04
N PHE A 27 -16.92 -5.01 7.71
CA PHE A 27 -16.18 -4.73 6.47
C PHE A 27 -17.06 -5.01 5.26
N HIS A 28 -17.66 -6.19 5.16
CA HIS A 28 -18.58 -6.49 4.07
C HIS A 28 -19.70 -5.45 3.95
N THR A 29 -20.35 -5.12 5.06
CA THR A 29 -21.47 -4.16 5.08
C THR A 29 -21.01 -2.80 4.55
N LEU A 30 -19.84 -2.32 4.98
CA LEU A 30 -19.30 -1.02 4.58
C LEU A 30 -18.85 -0.96 3.11
N PHE A 31 -18.24 -2.04 2.60
CA PHE A 31 -17.64 -2.10 1.27
C PHE A 31 -18.57 -2.63 0.17
N ARG A 32 -19.51 -3.52 0.51
CA ARG A 32 -20.35 -4.24 -0.46
C ARG A 32 -21.81 -3.83 -0.41
N CYS A 33 -22.37 -3.57 0.77
CA CYS A 33 -23.78 -3.19 0.90
C CYS A 33 -23.98 -1.67 0.89
N LEU A 34 -23.22 -0.95 1.70
CA LEU A 34 -23.43 0.49 1.90
C LEU A 34 -22.62 1.38 0.94
N ASN A 35 -21.70 0.82 0.15
CA ASN A 35 -20.79 1.56 -0.75
C ASN A 35 -20.05 2.76 -0.11
N LYS A 36 -20.02 2.85 1.23
CA LYS A 36 -19.48 4.01 1.97
C LYS A 36 -18.01 4.26 1.69
N LEU A 37 -17.26 3.23 1.31
CA LEU A 37 -15.86 3.38 0.96
C LEU A 37 -15.60 3.76 -0.49
N LYS A 38 -16.54 3.52 -1.41
CA LYS A 38 -16.50 4.11 -2.75
C LYS A 38 -16.69 5.64 -2.67
N LEU A 39 -17.51 6.09 -1.72
CA LEU A 39 -17.65 7.50 -1.36
C LEU A 39 -16.40 8.02 -0.64
N ARG A 40 -15.78 7.21 0.24
CA ARG A 40 -14.53 7.57 0.91
C ARG A 40 -13.31 7.54 -0.04
N SER A 41 -13.37 6.81 -1.15
CA SER A 41 -12.35 6.80 -2.21
C SER A 41 -12.49 7.95 -3.21
N SER A 42 -12.80 9.14 -2.70
CA SER A 42 -13.00 10.36 -3.47
C SER A 42 -11.70 11.09 -3.82
N TYR A 43 -10.54 10.60 -3.36
CA TYR A 43 -9.26 11.24 -3.69
C TYR A 43 -8.73 10.68 -5.00
N GLU A 44 -8.90 11.45 -6.06
CA GLU A 44 -8.44 11.13 -7.40
C GLU A 44 -7.06 11.75 -7.68
N CYS A 45 -6.19 10.99 -8.32
CA CYS A 45 -4.95 11.52 -8.85
C CYS A 45 -5.19 12.22 -10.19
N SER A 46 -4.90 13.51 -10.26
CA SER A 46 -5.08 14.33 -11.48
C SER A 46 -4.23 13.90 -12.68
N ASN A 47 -3.19 13.09 -12.47
CA ASN A 47 -2.29 12.65 -13.54
C ASN A 47 -2.67 11.31 -14.17
N CYS A 48 -3.43 10.46 -13.47
CA CYS A 48 -3.76 9.11 -13.98
C CYS A 48 -5.16 8.61 -13.58
N ASN A 49 -5.97 9.46 -12.96
CA ASN A 49 -7.36 9.22 -12.56
C ASN A 49 -7.57 8.03 -11.61
N LYS A 50 -6.50 7.53 -10.98
CA LYS A 50 -6.60 6.51 -9.93
C LYS A 50 -7.21 7.09 -8.67
N ARG A 51 -8.11 6.33 -8.05
CA ARG A 51 -8.87 6.72 -6.85
C ARG A 51 -8.36 6.04 -5.59
N TYR A 52 -8.30 6.79 -4.50
CA TYR A 52 -7.75 6.35 -3.22
C TYR A 52 -8.69 6.69 -2.06
N THR A 53 -8.69 5.82 -1.05
CA THR A 53 -9.52 5.94 0.17
C THR A 53 -9.10 7.07 1.11
N THR A 54 -7.88 7.60 0.96
CA THR A 54 -7.38 8.71 1.77
C THR A 54 -6.52 9.66 0.92
N LYS A 55 -6.50 10.94 1.32
CA LYS A 55 -5.65 11.97 0.70
C LYS A 55 -4.16 11.65 0.82
N ALA A 56 -3.75 11.02 1.92
CA ALA A 56 -2.35 10.66 2.17
C ALA A 56 -1.85 9.63 1.15
N ILE A 57 -2.65 8.58 0.91
CA ILE A 57 -2.28 7.52 -0.06
C ILE A 57 -2.29 8.08 -1.50
N MET A 58 -3.26 8.93 -1.85
CA MET A 58 -3.28 9.62 -3.14
C MET A 58 -2.03 10.48 -3.33
N LYS A 59 -1.67 11.31 -2.34
CA LYS A 59 -0.47 12.16 -2.41
C LYS A 59 0.81 11.33 -2.51
N PHE A 60 0.91 10.23 -1.77
CA PHE A 60 2.04 9.30 -1.89
C PHE A 60 2.13 8.76 -3.32
N HIS A 61 1.03 8.23 -3.85
CA HIS A 61 0.98 7.77 -5.23
C HIS A 61 1.41 8.87 -6.23
N MET A 62 0.85 10.07 -6.12
CA MET A 62 1.18 11.18 -6.99
C MET A 62 2.68 11.50 -6.94
N HIS A 63 3.26 11.56 -5.75
CA HIS A 63 4.68 11.86 -5.56
C HIS A 63 5.58 10.79 -6.21
N PHE A 64 5.41 9.52 -5.86
CA PHE A 64 6.35 8.47 -6.24
C PHE A 64 6.08 7.83 -7.60
N ARG A 65 4.83 7.87 -8.10
CA ARG A 65 4.42 7.15 -9.32
C ARG A 65 4.11 8.08 -10.48
N CYS A 66 3.42 9.20 -10.25
CA CYS A 66 3.09 10.13 -11.34
C CYS A 66 4.19 11.16 -11.56
N LEU A 67 4.67 11.79 -10.48
CA LEU A 67 5.73 12.80 -10.57
C LEU A 67 7.12 12.19 -10.59
N ASN A 68 7.23 10.87 -10.35
CA ASN A 68 8.51 10.16 -10.22
C ASN A 68 9.46 10.83 -9.20
N LYS A 69 8.88 11.60 -8.27
CA LYS A 69 9.61 12.34 -7.25
C LYS A 69 9.91 11.41 -6.10
N GLY A 70 11.10 11.61 -5.56
CA GLY A 70 11.48 10.98 -4.33
C GLY A 70 11.73 9.47 -4.42
N GLN A 71 12.27 8.98 -5.53
CA GLN A 71 12.61 7.56 -5.62
C GLN A 71 14.01 7.27 -5.08
N PHE A 72 14.16 6.09 -4.50
CA PHE A 72 15.46 5.49 -4.24
C PHE A 72 15.99 4.95 -5.56
N ARG A 73 17.11 5.50 -6.02
CA ARG A 73 17.73 5.12 -7.31
C ARG A 73 18.88 4.15 -7.05
N CYS A 74 18.98 3.16 -7.91
CA CYS A 74 20.19 2.36 -8.00
C CYS A 74 21.30 3.22 -8.66
N LYS A 75 22.50 3.26 -8.08
CA LYS A 75 23.72 3.80 -8.70
C LYS A 75 24.33 2.82 -9.72
N LEU A 76 24.01 1.53 -9.63
CA LEU A 76 24.53 0.49 -10.55
C LEU A 76 23.71 0.34 -11.84
N CYS A 77 22.46 0.83 -11.87
CA CYS A 77 21.62 0.79 -13.06
C CYS A 77 20.54 1.87 -13.02
N LYS A 78 19.70 1.95 -14.07
CA LYS A 78 18.64 2.96 -14.16
C LYS A 78 17.38 2.64 -13.32
N HIS A 79 17.39 1.59 -12.49
CA HIS A 79 16.23 1.20 -11.68
C HIS A 79 15.98 2.18 -10.53
N ALA A 80 14.70 2.41 -10.24
CA ALA A 80 14.26 3.29 -9.17
C ALA A 80 12.98 2.76 -8.51
N CYS A 81 12.88 2.93 -7.20
CA CYS A 81 11.78 2.38 -6.40
C CYS A 81 11.33 3.34 -5.29
N SER A 82 10.15 3.08 -4.73
CA SER A 82 9.52 3.97 -3.73
C SER A 82 10.01 3.76 -2.30
N SER A 83 10.76 2.69 -2.01
CA SER A 83 11.25 2.40 -0.67
C SER A 83 12.69 1.87 -0.66
N LYS A 84 13.37 2.04 0.49
CA LYS A 84 14.71 1.50 0.73
C LYS A 84 14.73 -0.04 0.71
N GLY A 85 13.68 -0.67 1.22
CA GLY A 85 13.56 -2.14 1.23
C GLY A 85 13.49 -2.72 -0.19
N ASP A 86 12.74 -2.06 -1.07
CA ASP A 86 12.67 -2.45 -2.49
C ASP A 86 14.03 -2.29 -3.16
N LEU A 87 14.77 -1.20 -2.87
CA LEU A 87 16.11 -0.99 -3.45
C LEU A 87 17.10 -2.06 -2.96
N LYS A 88 17.04 -2.40 -1.66
CA LYS A 88 17.86 -3.48 -1.07
C LYS A 88 17.61 -4.80 -1.80
N SER A 89 16.35 -5.18 -1.93
CA SER A 89 15.96 -6.41 -2.62
C SER A 89 16.43 -6.39 -4.09
N HIS A 90 16.22 -5.28 -4.79
CA HIS A 90 16.70 -5.10 -6.16
C HIS A 90 18.22 -5.35 -6.28
N ILE A 91 19.04 -4.74 -5.42
CA ILE A 91 20.51 -4.89 -5.46
C ILE A 91 20.90 -6.34 -5.15
N VAL A 92 20.34 -6.93 -4.08
CA VAL A 92 20.66 -8.30 -3.67
C VAL A 92 20.32 -9.32 -4.77
N HIS A 93 19.27 -9.12 -5.56
CA HIS A 93 18.89 -10.08 -6.58
C HIS A 93 19.45 -9.77 -7.98
N LYS A 94 19.60 -8.50 -8.35
CA LYS A 94 20.02 -8.08 -9.70
C LYS A 94 21.49 -7.68 -9.79
N HIS A 95 22.13 -7.35 -8.67
CA HIS A 95 23.53 -6.91 -8.59
C HIS A 95 24.38 -7.78 -7.65
N LYS A 96 23.95 -9.02 -7.37
CA LYS A 96 24.67 -9.99 -6.51
C LYS A 96 26.11 -10.31 -6.92
N LEU A 97 26.45 -10.05 -8.19
CA LEU A 97 27.79 -10.27 -8.76
C LEU A 97 28.65 -9.00 -8.72
N LEU A 98 28.06 -7.84 -8.42
CA LEU A 98 28.72 -6.54 -8.41
C LEU A 98 28.92 -6.02 -6.98
N ILE A 99 28.06 -6.42 -6.04
CA ILE A 99 28.14 -6.06 -4.63
C ILE A 99 27.73 -7.28 -3.78
N SER A 100 28.49 -7.58 -2.73
CA SER A 100 28.14 -8.63 -1.78
C SER A 100 27.01 -8.20 -0.86
N SER A 101 26.30 -9.17 -0.27
CA SER A 101 25.20 -8.89 0.67
C SER A 101 25.62 -8.03 1.88
N ALA A 102 26.89 -8.11 2.30
CA ALA A 102 27.46 -7.31 3.38
C ALA A 102 27.66 -5.84 2.96
N GLU A 103 28.05 -5.59 1.71
CA GLU A 103 28.32 -4.24 1.20
C GLU A 103 27.06 -3.45 0.85
N VAL A 104 25.91 -4.13 0.72
CA VAL A 104 24.61 -3.49 0.46
C VAL A 104 24.24 -2.49 1.56
N ILE A 105 24.63 -2.71 2.81
CA ILE A 105 24.29 -1.81 3.92
C ILE A 105 24.97 -0.45 3.74
N ASN A 106 26.27 -0.45 3.41
CA ASN A 106 27.07 0.76 3.17
C ASN A 106 26.62 1.49 1.90
N TYR A 107 26.34 0.74 0.84
CA TYR A 107 25.80 1.30 -0.41
C TYR A 107 24.47 2.03 -0.19
N LEU A 108 23.61 1.45 0.65
CA LEU A 108 22.34 2.08 0.98
C LEU A 108 22.57 3.34 1.84
N ASP A 109 23.58 3.39 2.70
CA ASP A 109 23.87 4.56 3.55
C ASP A 109 24.27 5.82 2.73
N GLU A 110 25.11 5.66 1.71
CA GLU A 110 25.45 6.77 0.79
C GLU A 110 24.31 7.17 -0.16
N SER A 111 23.29 6.32 -0.31
CA SER A 111 22.13 6.56 -1.17
C SER A 111 20.97 7.23 -0.42
N LEU A 112 21.14 7.51 0.89
CA LEU A 112 20.10 7.92 1.85
C LEU A 112 19.95 9.43 2.06
N SER A 113 19.98 10.22 1.01
CA SER A 113 19.15 11.44 1.07
C SER A 113 17.69 10.99 0.96
N SER A 114 17.08 10.66 2.11
CA SER A 114 15.69 10.19 2.16
C SER A 114 14.82 11.17 1.37
N PRO A 115 14.14 10.72 0.32
CA PRO A 115 13.29 11.60 -0.44
C PRO A 115 12.12 12.03 0.44
N THR A 116 12.22 13.24 0.99
CA THR A 116 11.30 13.72 2.01
C THR A 116 9.92 13.93 1.41
N PHE A 117 8.99 13.05 1.74
CA PHE A 117 7.57 13.30 1.57
C PHE A 117 7.13 14.26 2.68
N LYS A 118 7.18 15.57 2.45
CA LYS A 118 6.59 16.60 3.34
C LYS A 118 5.06 16.54 3.29
N GLY A 119 4.48 15.45 3.79
CA GLY A 119 3.04 15.33 4.03
C GLY A 119 2.70 15.93 5.38
N LYS A 120 2.43 17.24 5.44
CA LYS A 120 1.85 17.87 6.64
C LYS A 120 0.54 17.13 6.95
N ILE A 121 0.50 16.45 8.10
CA ILE A 121 -0.72 15.86 8.67
C ILE A 121 -1.55 17.07 9.08
N ILE A 122 -2.62 17.35 8.34
CA ILE A 122 -3.62 18.34 8.75
C ILE A 122 -4.60 17.52 9.58
N THR A 123 -4.44 17.59 10.90
CA THR A 123 -5.45 17.19 11.87
C THR A 123 -6.57 18.23 11.87
#